data_AF-E0NQ26-F1
#
_entry.id   AF-E0NQ26-F1
#
_cell.length_a   1.000
_cell.length_b   1.000
_cell.length_c   1.000
_cell.angle_alpha   90.00
_cell.angle_beta   90.00
_cell.angle_gamma   90.00
#
_symmetry.space_group_name_H-M   'P 1'
#
loop_
_entity.id
_entity.type
_entity.pdbx_description
1 polymer ?
#
loop_
_entity_poly.entity_id
_entity_poly.type
_entity_poly.pdbx_seq_one_letter_code
_entity_poly.pdbx_strand_id
1 'polypeptide(L)'
;MRRIIQAVMLTFTVAVLCTSCDKFIFGDVKVDYKDNALTRKKMPQSAADLYKPPIVTEAGLANPDPDGALKDWATCLVMFKEGHPHGGGKFHGNFIYEKAPWKQEEFVIIHNTSKGIGVEVDTASTVTYLEKLSGKKGPQYVRIIGGSTKLWGLCLFFYDRNGKLINDRILEHSDQYQVFISISDVDDKGQPFTVKDVRYRGKNKPDMVESAYFKIQDSFDKLRLSTPKLFEYTYRDTWTTEDMADGVRELFNQKLLPPFRRFHTDGAMAPYDQDWVGLKGHIKFNIAEEVDPIYDGWPVPLRNGATYSRSSNLLPYFYLAVRIMKCDKGKKTLTPMPLGSDGRPLGASKYVCAPYYNPNPQSGWKEMIRFNIPLKVYTNTYDTDPTNPDPYEPYYYHLGKEIGLTPQEAYDAILNVTTHGSGGFGAWFL
;
A
#
# COMPACT_ATOMS: atom_id res chain seq x y z
N MET A 1 -9.65 -54.70 61.30
CA MET A 1 -8.71 -53.66 60.82
C MET A 1 -8.33 -53.80 59.35
N ARG A 2 -7.89 -54.97 58.85
CA ARG A 2 -7.44 -55.15 57.44
C ARG A 2 -8.47 -54.75 56.36
N ARG A 3 -9.76 -55.05 56.55
CA ARG A 3 -10.83 -54.71 55.58
C ARG A 3 -11.20 -53.22 55.56
N ILE A 4 -11.06 -52.52 56.69
CA ILE A 4 -11.31 -51.07 56.78
C ILE A 4 -10.16 -50.31 56.11
N ILE A 5 -8.92 -50.76 56.31
CA ILE A 5 -7.73 -50.16 55.69
C ILE A 5 -7.75 -50.33 54.15
N GLN A 6 -8.22 -51.47 53.65
CA GLN A 6 -8.38 -51.70 52.20
C GLN A 6 -9.49 -50.84 51.60
N ALA A 7 -10.62 -50.64 52.29
CA ALA A 7 -11.70 -49.79 51.82
C ALA A 7 -11.30 -48.30 51.80
N VAL A 8 -10.53 -47.85 52.79
CA VAL A 8 -10.00 -46.47 52.88
C VAL A 8 -8.93 -46.22 51.81
N MET A 9 -8.03 -47.18 51.56
CA MET A 9 -7.06 -47.03 50.46
C MET A 9 -7.75 -47.01 49.09
N LEU A 10 -8.77 -47.84 48.85
CA LEU A 10 -9.45 -47.88 47.56
C LEU A 10 -10.24 -46.58 47.28
N THR A 11 -10.87 -45.99 48.31
CA THR A 11 -11.57 -44.70 48.16
C THR A 11 -10.61 -43.53 47.98
N PHE A 12 -9.43 -43.54 48.62
CA PHE A 12 -8.42 -42.50 48.42
C PHE A 12 -7.81 -42.57 47.01
N THR A 13 -7.54 -43.77 46.47
CA THR A 13 -6.96 -43.93 45.13
C THR A 13 -7.97 -43.57 44.02
N VAL A 14 -9.26 -43.86 44.20
CA VAL A 14 -10.30 -43.45 43.24
C VAL A 14 -10.56 -41.94 43.31
N ALA A 15 -10.53 -41.33 44.49
CA ALA A 15 -10.67 -39.88 44.64
C ALA A 15 -9.49 -39.09 44.01
N VAL A 16 -8.26 -39.63 44.07
CA VAL A 16 -7.08 -39.02 43.45
C VAL A 16 -7.04 -39.22 41.93
N LEU A 17 -7.56 -40.34 41.41
CA LEU A 17 -7.66 -40.60 39.97
C LEU A 17 -8.77 -39.79 39.28
N CYS A 18 -9.80 -39.35 40.00
CA CYS A 18 -10.83 -38.44 39.48
C CYS A 18 -10.43 -36.94 39.49
N THR A 19 -9.19 -36.61 39.88
CA THR A 19 -8.67 -35.23 39.87
C THR A 19 -7.61 -34.94 38.80
N SER A 20 -7.40 -35.83 37.83
CA SER A 20 -6.67 -35.50 36.59
C SER A 20 -7.57 -34.63 35.70
N CYS A 21 -7.26 -33.41 35.27
CA CYS A 21 -6.04 -32.63 35.19
C CYS A 21 -6.39 -31.16 35.56
N ASP A 22 -5.40 -30.30 35.75
CA ASP A 22 -5.49 -28.81 35.78
C ASP A 22 -5.13 -28.09 37.08
N LYS A 23 -4.56 -28.75 38.09
CA LYS A 23 -4.06 -28.04 39.28
C LYS A 23 -2.56 -28.20 39.49
N PHE A 24 -1.78 -27.34 38.84
CA PHE A 24 -0.36 -27.16 39.13
C PHE A 24 -0.17 -26.45 40.49
N ILE A 25 0.91 -26.80 41.19
CA ILE A 25 1.29 -26.35 42.56
C ILE A 25 1.60 -24.83 42.64
N PHE A 26 1.47 -24.07 41.55
CA PHE A 26 1.72 -22.62 41.48
C PHE A 26 0.46 -21.77 41.25
N GLY A 27 -0.72 -22.36 41.46
CA GLY A 27 -2.01 -21.68 41.27
C GLY A 27 -2.70 -22.13 39.98
N ASP A 28 -4.03 -22.16 40.01
CA ASP A 28 -4.86 -22.46 38.84
C ASP A 28 -4.52 -21.44 37.73
N VAL A 29 -3.81 -21.87 36.68
CA VAL A 29 -3.72 -21.10 35.44
C VAL A 29 -5.07 -21.23 34.75
N LYS A 30 -6.03 -20.40 35.16
CA LYS A 30 -7.21 -20.15 34.34
C LYS A 30 -6.75 -19.36 33.12
N VAL A 31 -6.46 -20.08 32.04
CA VAL A 31 -6.39 -19.45 30.72
C VAL A 31 -7.80 -18.95 30.42
N ASP A 32 -8.01 -17.64 30.51
CA ASP A 32 -9.23 -17.04 30.01
C ASP A 32 -9.25 -17.23 28.49
N TYR A 33 -10.04 -18.18 28.00
CA TYR A 33 -10.21 -18.39 26.56
C TYR A 33 -10.88 -17.20 25.85
N LYS A 34 -11.43 -16.23 26.60
CA LYS A 34 -11.83 -14.91 26.07
C LYS A 34 -10.66 -13.92 25.95
N ASP A 35 -9.50 -14.22 26.54
CA ASP A 35 -8.26 -13.42 26.52
C ASP A 35 -7.05 -14.17 25.94
N ASN A 36 -7.24 -15.41 25.47
CA ASN A 36 -6.21 -16.16 24.75
C ASN A 36 -5.98 -15.51 23.37
N ALA A 37 -4.75 -15.04 23.12
CA ALA A 37 -4.38 -14.37 21.87
C ALA A 37 -4.64 -15.23 20.62
N LEU A 38 -4.53 -16.56 20.74
CA LEU A 38 -4.80 -17.51 19.64
C LEU A 38 -6.30 -17.66 19.33
N THR A 39 -7.18 -17.35 20.28
CA THR A 39 -8.65 -17.45 20.12
C THR A 39 -9.33 -16.08 20.00
N ARG A 40 -8.72 -14.99 20.49
CA ARG A 40 -9.04 -13.61 20.14
C ARG A 40 -8.53 -13.32 18.72
N LYS A 41 -9.14 -13.96 17.72
CA LYS A 41 -9.03 -13.49 16.34
C LYS A 41 -9.81 -12.18 16.20
N LYS A 42 -9.25 -11.08 16.72
CA LYS A 42 -9.66 -9.75 16.27
C LYS A 42 -9.28 -9.70 14.81
N MET A 43 -10.25 -9.66 13.91
CA MET A 43 -9.97 -9.28 12.53
C MET A 43 -9.19 -7.96 12.60
N PRO A 44 -8.00 -7.87 12.00
CA PRO A 44 -7.27 -6.61 11.97
C PRO A 44 -8.17 -5.53 11.36
N GLN A 45 -8.38 -4.45 12.11
CA GLN A 45 -9.17 -3.30 11.67
C GLN A 45 -8.22 -2.24 11.12
N SER A 46 -8.53 -1.71 9.94
CA SER A 46 -7.85 -0.52 9.42
C SER A 46 -8.57 0.74 9.92
N ALA A 47 -7.87 1.87 9.97
CA ALA A 47 -8.54 3.14 10.25
C ALA A 47 -9.58 3.51 9.16
N ALA A 48 -9.49 2.94 7.94
CA ALA A 48 -10.53 3.05 6.92
C ALA A 48 -11.91 2.57 7.41
N ASP A 49 -11.94 1.60 8.34
CA ASP A 49 -13.15 0.96 8.88
C ASP A 49 -13.93 1.88 9.79
N LEU A 50 -13.19 2.81 10.37
CA LEU A 50 -13.67 3.77 11.35
C LEU A 50 -13.99 5.10 10.68
N TYR A 51 -13.65 5.25 9.39
CA TYR A 51 -13.95 6.45 8.63
C TYR A 51 -15.46 6.66 8.53
N LYS A 52 -15.90 7.84 8.95
CA LYS A 52 -17.29 8.27 8.83
C LYS A 52 -17.37 9.26 7.67
N PRO A 53 -17.87 8.86 6.50
CA PRO A 53 -17.97 9.75 5.36
C PRO A 53 -18.91 10.93 5.68
N PRO A 54 -18.60 12.14 5.18
CA PRO A 54 -19.47 13.30 5.39
C PRO A 54 -20.77 13.18 4.59
N ILE A 55 -21.84 13.80 5.10
CA ILE A 55 -23.04 14.08 4.31
C ILE A 55 -22.82 15.41 3.60
N VAL A 56 -22.87 15.40 2.27
CA VAL A 56 -22.62 16.57 1.43
C VAL A 56 -23.95 17.18 0.99
N THR A 57 -24.30 18.30 1.63
CA THR A 57 -25.52 19.07 1.34
C THR A 57 -25.31 20.14 0.27
N GLU A 58 -24.06 20.40 -0.12
CA GLU A 58 -23.72 21.35 -1.18
C GLU A 58 -24.43 20.99 -2.50
N ALA A 59 -24.94 22.00 -3.19
CA ALA A 59 -25.57 21.86 -4.51
C ALA A 59 -24.56 22.13 -5.63
N GLY A 60 -24.85 21.65 -6.84
CA GLY A 60 -24.00 21.91 -8.01
C GLY A 60 -22.69 21.12 -8.05
N LEU A 61 -22.61 20.00 -7.33
CA LEU A 61 -21.49 19.06 -7.46
C LEU A 61 -21.37 18.57 -8.90
N ALA A 62 -20.14 18.43 -9.39
CA ALA A 62 -19.90 17.86 -10.71
C ALA A 62 -20.36 16.40 -10.70
N ASN A 63 -21.32 16.06 -11.59
CA ASN A 63 -21.75 14.70 -11.82
C ASN A 63 -21.51 14.35 -13.30
N PRO A 64 -20.26 14.06 -13.68
CA PRO A 64 -19.89 13.77 -15.07
C PRO A 64 -20.48 12.45 -15.58
N ASP A 65 -21.11 11.66 -14.71
CA ASP A 65 -21.66 10.34 -14.99
C ASP A 65 -23.05 10.16 -14.34
N PRO A 66 -24.04 10.99 -14.72
CA PRO A 66 -25.33 11.07 -14.02
C PRO A 66 -26.17 9.79 -14.11
N ASP A 67 -25.94 8.97 -15.14
CA ASP A 67 -26.63 7.70 -15.39
C ASP A 67 -25.72 6.48 -15.19
N GLY A 68 -24.52 6.66 -14.63
CA GLY A 68 -23.57 5.59 -14.43
C GLY A 68 -23.22 5.31 -12.98
N ALA A 69 -22.09 4.63 -12.78
CA ALA A 69 -21.71 4.08 -11.49
C ALA A 69 -21.18 5.14 -10.52
N LEU A 70 -20.84 6.32 -11.02
CA LEU A 70 -20.39 7.46 -10.22
C LEU A 70 -21.53 8.45 -9.94
N LYS A 71 -22.78 8.13 -10.27
CA LYS A 71 -23.93 8.97 -9.99
C LYS A 71 -23.95 9.41 -8.51
N ASP A 72 -24.04 10.73 -8.28
CA ASP A 72 -24.08 11.34 -6.95
C ASP A 72 -22.83 11.13 -6.08
N TRP A 73 -21.69 10.72 -6.66
CA TRP A 73 -20.42 10.63 -5.92
C TRP A 73 -20.05 11.99 -5.32
N ALA A 74 -19.56 11.97 -4.07
CA ALA A 74 -19.22 13.20 -3.36
C ALA A 74 -17.86 13.14 -2.67
N THR A 75 -17.45 11.97 -2.19
CA THR A 75 -16.19 11.82 -1.45
C THR A 75 -15.51 10.51 -1.84
N CYS A 76 -14.19 10.51 -1.89
CA CYS A 76 -13.40 9.28 -1.94
C CYS A 76 -12.37 9.27 -0.81
N LEU A 77 -12.40 8.25 0.04
CA LEU A 77 -11.28 7.97 0.94
C LEU A 77 -10.27 7.13 0.19
N VAL A 78 -9.04 7.61 0.12
CA VAL A 78 -7.90 6.89 -0.44
C VAL A 78 -7.01 6.45 0.69
N MET A 79 -6.70 5.15 0.74
CA MET A 79 -5.78 4.58 1.71
C MET A 79 -4.52 4.07 1.02
N PHE A 80 -3.37 4.47 1.56
CA PHE A 80 -2.07 3.88 1.29
C PHE A 80 -1.70 2.95 2.44
N LYS A 81 -1.41 1.68 2.12
CA LYS A 81 -1.09 0.64 3.10
C LYS A 81 0.30 0.07 2.84
N GLU A 82 1.24 0.23 3.75
CA GLU A 82 2.56 -0.39 3.63
C GLU A 82 2.46 -1.92 3.75
N GLY A 83 3.26 -2.63 2.97
CA GLY A 83 3.29 -4.08 2.93
C GLY A 83 4.45 -4.64 2.10
N HIS A 84 4.41 -5.94 1.88
CA HIS A 84 5.49 -6.68 1.22
C HIS A 84 4.96 -7.87 0.39
N PRO A 85 5.76 -8.38 -0.57
CA PRO A 85 5.33 -9.48 -1.42
C PRO A 85 5.38 -10.83 -0.68
N HIS A 86 4.45 -11.73 -1.00
CA HIS A 86 4.43 -13.12 -0.51
C HIS A 86 4.48 -14.18 -1.64
N GLY A 87 5.05 -13.80 -2.79
CA GLY A 87 5.10 -14.64 -3.99
C GLY A 87 3.75 -14.72 -4.73
N GLY A 88 3.78 -15.11 -6.00
CA GLY A 88 2.55 -15.22 -6.83
C GLY A 88 1.76 -13.91 -6.98
N GLY A 89 2.44 -12.75 -6.82
CA GLY A 89 1.80 -11.44 -6.78
C GLY A 89 1.10 -11.08 -5.45
N LYS A 90 1.16 -11.92 -4.42
CA LYS A 90 0.50 -11.63 -3.15
C LYS A 90 1.09 -10.39 -2.49
N PHE A 91 0.22 -9.49 -2.06
CA PHE A 91 0.53 -8.35 -1.21
C PHE A 91 0.11 -8.70 0.22
N HIS A 92 1.00 -8.49 1.19
CA HIS A 92 0.71 -8.61 2.60
C HIS A 92 0.88 -7.23 3.23
N GLY A 93 -0.22 -6.64 3.70
CA GLY A 93 -0.19 -5.37 4.43
C GLY A 93 0.38 -5.56 5.83
N ASN A 94 1.37 -4.78 6.20
CA ASN A 94 2.00 -4.90 7.51
C ASN A 94 1.07 -4.45 8.64
N PHE A 95 1.33 -4.92 9.85
CA PHE A 95 0.68 -4.38 11.04
C PHE A 95 0.87 -2.88 11.20
N ILE A 96 -0.04 -2.25 11.93
CA ILE A 96 0.14 -0.87 12.37
C ILE A 96 1.01 -0.90 13.62
N TYR A 97 2.21 -0.34 13.51
CA TYR A 97 3.14 -0.20 14.62
C TYR A 97 3.11 1.26 15.07
N GLU A 98 2.44 1.55 16.19
CA GLU A 98 2.22 2.94 16.63
C GLU A 98 3.52 3.76 16.72
N LYS A 99 4.61 3.13 17.16
CA LYS A 99 5.92 3.76 17.38
C LYS A 99 6.92 3.58 16.23
N ALA A 100 6.51 3.02 15.09
CA ALA A 100 7.41 2.88 13.95
C ALA A 100 7.88 4.26 13.44
N PRO A 101 9.10 4.34 12.87
CA PRO A 101 9.63 5.60 12.34
C PRO A 101 8.95 6.04 11.04
N TRP A 102 8.00 5.26 10.52
CA TRP A 102 7.06 5.66 9.48
C TRP A 102 5.68 5.07 9.75
N LYS A 103 4.68 5.55 9.02
CA LYS A 103 3.30 5.13 9.14
C LYS A 103 3.00 4.01 8.16
N GLN A 104 2.33 2.95 8.64
CA GLN A 104 1.92 1.84 7.78
C GLN A 104 0.57 2.08 7.11
N GLU A 105 -0.19 3.08 7.56
CA GLU A 105 -1.45 3.54 6.96
C GLU A 105 -1.45 5.06 6.86
N GLU A 106 -1.69 5.57 5.66
CA GLU A 106 -1.81 6.99 5.35
C GLU A 106 -3.06 7.23 4.50
N PHE A 107 -3.74 8.35 4.72
CA PHE A 107 -5.05 8.62 4.13
C PHE A 107 -5.07 9.95 3.38
N VAL A 108 -5.81 9.95 2.29
CA VAL A 108 -6.12 11.15 1.50
C VAL A 108 -7.62 11.16 1.23
N ILE A 109 -8.27 12.30 1.45
CA ILE A 109 -9.69 12.49 1.24
C ILE A 109 -9.87 13.35 0.00
N ILE A 110 -10.59 12.82 -0.98
CA ILE A 110 -10.94 13.53 -2.20
C ILE A 110 -12.36 14.06 -2.04
N HIS A 111 -12.52 15.36 -2.24
CA HIS A 111 -13.79 16.07 -2.10
C HIS A 111 -14.29 16.49 -3.47
N ASN A 112 -15.49 16.06 -3.85
CA ASN A 112 -16.22 16.67 -4.95
C ASN A 112 -16.92 17.92 -4.41
N THR A 113 -16.58 19.10 -4.95
CA THR A 113 -17.20 20.37 -4.55
C THR A 113 -17.76 21.08 -5.78
N SER A 114 -18.62 22.09 -5.58
CA SER A 114 -19.10 22.94 -6.68
C SER A 114 -17.98 23.71 -7.38
N LYS A 115 -16.80 23.83 -6.75
CA LYS A 115 -15.61 24.51 -7.29
C LYS A 115 -14.65 23.55 -8.00
N GLY A 116 -14.96 22.26 -8.03
CA GLY A 116 -14.10 21.21 -8.56
C GLY A 116 -13.63 20.24 -7.48
N ILE A 117 -12.66 19.40 -7.85
CA ILE A 117 -12.14 18.35 -6.97
C ILE A 117 -11.08 18.93 -6.04
N GLY A 118 -11.26 18.72 -4.74
CA GLY A 118 -10.27 19.02 -3.71
C GLY A 118 -9.57 17.76 -3.23
N VAL A 119 -8.28 17.86 -2.90
CA VAL A 119 -7.47 16.78 -2.33
C VAL A 119 -7.00 17.22 -0.95
N GLU A 120 -7.33 16.44 0.07
CA GLU A 120 -6.92 16.68 1.46
C GLU A 120 -6.08 15.50 1.95
N VAL A 121 -4.82 15.73 2.29
CA VAL A 121 -4.00 14.73 2.96
C VAL A 121 -4.32 14.77 4.45
N ASP A 122 -4.69 13.64 5.05
CA ASP A 122 -4.89 13.56 6.49
C ASP A 122 -3.53 13.61 7.20
N THR A 123 -3.12 14.80 7.61
CA THR A 123 -1.85 15.03 8.32
C THR A 123 -1.75 14.28 9.65
N ALA A 124 -2.86 13.82 10.24
CA ALA A 124 -2.82 12.96 11.42
C ALA A 124 -2.43 11.51 11.07
N SER A 125 -2.62 11.11 9.82
CA SER A 125 -2.18 9.82 9.29
C SER A 125 -0.73 9.83 8.82
N THR A 126 -0.19 10.98 8.39
CA THR A 126 1.19 11.11 7.87
C THR A 126 2.21 11.53 8.93
N VAL A 127 1.76 12.01 10.10
CA VAL A 127 2.62 12.34 11.24
C VAL A 127 3.14 11.08 11.93
N THR A 128 4.45 10.97 12.11
CA THR A 128 5.05 9.86 12.87
C THR A 128 4.89 10.05 14.38
N TYR A 129 5.09 8.98 15.15
CA TYR A 129 5.03 9.05 16.62
C TYR A 129 5.99 10.08 17.20
N LEU A 130 7.24 10.11 16.72
CA LEU A 130 8.28 11.01 17.21
C LEU A 130 8.00 12.47 16.86
N GLU A 131 7.48 12.73 15.66
CA GLU A 131 7.02 14.06 15.27
C GLU A 131 5.86 14.53 16.15
N LYS A 132 4.90 13.64 16.42
CA LYS A 132 3.74 13.94 17.28
C LYS A 132 4.18 14.27 18.72
N LEU A 133 5.11 13.49 19.29
CA LEU A 133 5.70 13.81 20.61
C LEU A 133 6.40 15.17 20.62
N SER A 134 6.98 15.58 19.49
CA SER A 134 7.63 16.88 19.31
C SER A 134 6.67 18.02 18.95
N GLY A 135 5.35 17.79 18.99
CA GLY A 135 4.34 18.79 18.65
C GLY A 135 4.28 19.17 17.16
N LYS A 136 4.92 18.39 16.27
CA LYS A 136 4.91 18.63 14.82
C LYS A 136 3.63 18.07 14.19
N LYS A 137 3.24 18.63 13.05
CA LYS A 137 2.18 18.09 12.18
C LYS A 137 2.79 17.26 11.07
N GLY A 138 2.04 16.28 10.57
CA GLY A 138 2.43 15.50 9.41
C GLY A 138 2.46 16.36 8.15
N PRO A 139 3.22 15.95 7.13
CA PRO A 139 3.26 16.65 5.87
C PRO A 139 1.95 16.52 5.09
N GLN A 140 1.75 17.44 4.14
CA GLN A 140 0.65 17.45 3.19
C GLN A 140 0.94 16.57 1.95
N TYR A 141 1.63 15.45 2.15
CA TYR A 141 1.92 14.44 1.13
C TYR A 141 2.01 13.06 1.78
N VAL A 142 1.72 12.03 0.99
CA VAL A 142 1.90 10.64 1.41
C VAL A 142 3.40 10.31 1.43
N ARG A 143 3.87 9.74 2.53
CA ARG A 143 5.27 9.33 2.74
C ARG A 143 5.44 7.87 2.33
N ILE A 144 6.38 7.65 1.42
CA ILE A 144 6.64 6.33 0.86
C ILE A 144 8.08 5.90 1.15
N ILE A 145 8.23 4.66 1.63
CA ILE A 145 9.50 3.94 1.61
C ILE A 145 9.53 3.08 0.35
N GLY A 146 10.48 3.36 -0.54
CA GLY A 146 10.70 2.60 -1.77
C GLY A 146 11.54 1.34 -1.55
N GLY A 147 11.63 0.50 -2.58
CA GLY A 147 12.40 -0.73 -2.52
C GLY A 147 11.77 -1.89 -3.29
N SER A 148 12.59 -2.87 -3.66
CA SER A 148 12.15 -4.02 -4.44
C SER A 148 11.19 -4.97 -3.68
N THR A 149 11.24 -4.93 -2.34
CA THR A 149 10.41 -5.72 -1.42
C THR A 149 9.36 -4.88 -0.68
N LYS A 150 9.30 -3.57 -0.96
CA LYS A 150 8.33 -2.64 -0.36
C LYS A 150 7.18 -2.38 -1.32
N LEU A 151 5.99 -2.71 -0.87
CA LEU A 151 4.75 -2.52 -1.60
C LEU A 151 3.84 -1.57 -0.83
N TRP A 152 3.06 -0.78 -1.57
CA TRP A 152 2.09 0.14 -1.00
C TRP A 152 0.72 -0.14 -1.59
N GLY A 153 -0.15 -0.80 -0.83
CA GLY A 153 -1.55 -1.01 -1.19
C GLY A 153 -2.25 0.32 -1.41
N LEU A 154 -3.00 0.44 -2.50
CA LEU A 154 -3.85 1.58 -2.81
C LEU A 154 -5.30 1.10 -2.80
N CYS A 155 -6.11 1.68 -1.94
CA CYS A 155 -7.54 1.37 -1.85
C CYS A 155 -8.36 2.65 -2.03
N LEU A 156 -9.39 2.60 -2.87
CA LEU A 156 -10.29 3.72 -3.16
C LEU A 156 -11.68 3.39 -2.64
N PHE A 157 -12.19 4.15 -1.68
CA PHE A 157 -13.53 4.00 -1.13
C PHE A 157 -14.38 5.21 -1.54
N PHE A 158 -15.23 5.03 -2.54
CA PHE A 158 -16.11 6.07 -3.06
C PHE A 158 -17.43 6.09 -2.28
N TYR A 159 -17.85 7.29 -1.92
CA TYR A 159 -19.09 7.56 -1.22
C TYR A 159 -19.96 8.52 -2.03
N ASP A 160 -21.27 8.27 -2.02
CA ASP A 160 -22.24 9.23 -2.52
C ASP A 160 -22.42 10.42 -1.55
N ARG A 161 -23.21 11.40 -1.97
CA ARG A 161 -23.53 12.59 -1.18
C ARG A 161 -24.19 12.32 0.19
N ASN A 162 -24.75 11.13 0.39
CA ASN A 162 -25.37 10.72 1.65
C ASN A 162 -24.40 9.91 2.54
N GLY A 163 -23.13 9.79 2.13
CA GLY A 163 -22.12 8.99 2.81
C GLY A 163 -22.28 7.48 2.59
N LYS A 164 -23.04 7.03 1.60
CA LYS A 164 -23.18 5.61 1.28
C LYS A 164 -22.02 5.17 0.38
N LEU A 165 -21.37 4.06 0.73
CA LEU A 165 -20.33 3.45 -0.10
C LEU A 165 -20.94 2.99 -1.45
N ILE A 166 -20.31 3.38 -2.56
CA ILE A 166 -20.77 3.08 -3.93
C ILE A 166 -19.82 2.15 -4.70
N ASN A 167 -18.78 1.61 -4.06
CA ASN A 167 -17.82 0.70 -4.70
C ASN A 167 -18.49 -0.50 -5.37
N ASP A 168 -19.48 -1.13 -4.72
CA ASP A 168 -20.22 -2.26 -5.29
C ASP A 168 -20.93 -1.85 -6.60
N ARG A 169 -21.50 -0.65 -6.65
CA ARG A 169 -22.10 -0.11 -7.87
C ARG A 169 -21.06 0.11 -8.97
N ILE A 170 -19.83 0.51 -8.63
CA ILE A 170 -18.73 0.63 -9.62
C ILE A 170 -18.32 -0.76 -10.13
N LEU A 171 -18.27 -1.76 -9.25
CA LEU A 171 -17.93 -3.14 -9.59
C LEU A 171 -19.01 -3.82 -10.44
N GLU A 172 -20.29 -3.53 -10.23
CA GLU A 172 -21.39 -4.01 -11.07
C GLU A 172 -21.28 -3.52 -12.53
N HIS A 173 -20.58 -2.41 -12.75
CA HIS A 173 -20.28 -1.86 -14.07
C HIS A 173 -18.82 -2.10 -14.50
N SER A 174 -18.15 -3.09 -13.92
CA SER A 174 -16.73 -3.33 -14.17
C SER A 174 -16.36 -3.49 -15.65
N ASP A 175 -17.28 -4.00 -16.48
CA ASP A 175 -17.13 -4.13 -17.93
C ASP A 175 -17.01 -2.79 -18.70
N GLN A 176 -17.23 -1.66 -18.01
CA GLN A 176 -17.19 -0.31 -18.57
C GLN A 176 -16.21 0.62 -17.86
N TYR A 177 -15.86 0.36 -16.60
CA TYR A 177 -15.00 1.26 -15.80
C TYR A 177 -13.63 0.67 -15.52
N GLN A 178 -12.64 1.55 -15.52
CA GLN A 178 -11.28 1.24 -15.08
C GLN A 178 -10.60 2.50 -14.51
N VAL A 179 -9.90 2.33 -13.40
CA VAL A 179 -9.04 3.34 -12.80
C VAL A 179 -7.65 3.20 -13.39
N PHE A 180 -7.22 4.23 -14.12
CA PHE A 180 -5.86 4.37 -14.61
C PHE A 180 -5.03 5.19 -13.63
N ILE A 181 -3.79 4.77 -13.44
CA ILE A 181 -2.84 5.35 -12.48
C ILE A 181 -1.58 5.74 -13.23
N SER A 182 -1.14 6.98 -13.09
CA SER A 182 0.08 7.46 -13.74
C SER A 182 0.74 8.58 -12.98
N ILE A 183 1.93 8.99 -13.41
CA ILE A 183 2.49 10.28 -13.02
C ILE A 183 1.59 11.39 -13.60
N SER A 184 1.33 12.42 -12.80
CA SER A 184 0.58 13.62 -13.20
C SER A 184 1.53 14.71 -13.72
N ASP A 185 1.09 15.44 -14.74
CA ASP A 185 1.70 16.67 -15.27
C ASP A 185 1.30 17.93 -14.50
N VAL A 186 0.32 17.82 -13.61
CA VAL A 186 -0.17 18.90 -12.75
C VAL A 186 -0.30 18.46 -11.30
N ASP A 187 -0.26 19.41 -10.37
CA ASP A 187 -0.49 19.19 -8.94
C ASP A 187 -1.98 18.95 -8.59
N ASP A 188 -2.28 18.86 -7.30
CA ASP A 188 -3.63 18.71 -6.76
C ASP A 188 -4.55 19.92 -7.00
N LYS A 189 -3.98 21.05 -7.44
CA LYS A 189 -4.68 22.31 -7.74
C LYS A 189 -4.71 22.61 -9.24
N GLY A 190 -4.25 21.68 -10.07
CA GLY A 190 -4.19 21.81 -11.53
C GLY A 190 -3.06 22.72 -12.04
N GLN A 191 -2.08 23.06 -11.21
CA GLN A 191 -0.90 23.81 -11.66
C GLN A 191 0.16 22.86 -12.25
N PRO A 192 0.87 23.23 -13.32
CA PRO A 192 1.94 22.41 -13.88
C PRO A 192 2.96 21.98 -12.82
N PHE A 193 3.33 20.71 -12.84
CA PHE A 193 4.27 20.15 -11.87
C PHE A 193 5.25 19.17 -12.53
N THR A 194 6.54 19.40 -12.28
CA THR A 194 7.62 18.49 -12.69
C THR A 194 8.04 17.61 -11.52
N VAL A 195 8.19 16.31 -11.74
CA VAL A 195 8.76 15.38 -10.75
C VAL A 195 10.07 15.92 -10.19
N LYS A 196 10.22 15.92 -8.87
CA LYS A 196 11.43 16.41 -8.19
C LYS A 196 12.21 15.27 -7.57
N ASP A 197 13.52 15.42 -7.50
CA ASP A 197 14.43 14.62 -6.67
C ASP A 197 14.61 15.28 -5.31
N VAL A 198 14.33 14.52 -4.25
CA VAL A 198 14.50 14.98 -2.86
C VAL A 198 15.80 14.49 -2.23
N ARG A 199 16.65 13.78 -3.00
CA ARG A 199 17.96 13.33 -2.53
C ARG A 199 18.84 14.48 -2.09
N TYR A 200 19.60 14.21 -1.04
CA TYR A 200 20.61 15.13 -0.55
C TYR A 200 21.87 14.94 -1.39
N ARG A 201 22.36 16.04 -1.97
CA ARG A 201 23.53 16.04 -2.87
C ARG A 201 24.70 16.83 -2.28
N GLY A 202 24.74 16.98 -0.95
CA GLY A 202 25.76 17.75 -0.24
C GLY A 202 25.31 19.17 0.13
N LYS A 203 26.12 19.84 0.96
CA LYS A 203 25.79 21.17 1.54
C LYS A 203 25.55 22.25 0.48
N ASN A 204 26.19 22.12 -0.68
CA ASN A 204 26.08 23.08 -1.78
C ASN A 204 24.83 22.88 -2.64
N LYS A 205 24.08 21.79 -2.43
CA LYS A 205 22.82 21.46 -3.13
C LYS A 205 21.81 20.87 -2.13
N PRO A 206 21.32 21.66 -1.16
CA PRO A 206 20.48 21.16 -0.07
C PRO A 206 19.01 20.93 -0.46
N ASP A 207 18.56 21.61 -1.51
CA ASP A 207 17.16 21.69 -1.94
C ASP A 207 16.76 20.58 -2.92
N MET A 208 15.45 20.36 -3.05
CA MET A 208 14.89 19.49 -4.07
C MET A 208 15.17 20.05 -5.46
N VAL A 209 15.58 19.19 -6.40
CA VAL A 209 15.86 19.57 -7.80
C VAL A 209 14.84 18.93 -8.73
N GLU A 210 14.55 19.55 -9.87
CA GLU A 210 13.71 18.89 -10.89
C GLU A 210 14.43 17.67 -11.47
N SER A 211 13.68 16.60 -11.70
CA SER A 211 14.17 15.42 -12.40
C SER A 211 14.50 15.77 -13.85
N ALA A 212 15.72 15.47 -14.30
CA ALA A 212 16.12 15.76 -15.68
C ALA A 212 15.37 14.84 -16.67
N TYR A 213 15.23 13.56 -16.33
CA TYR A 213 14.49 12.58 -17.12
C TYR A 213 13.01 12.95 -17.32
N PHE A 214 12.32 13.35 -16.25
CA PHE A 214 10.89 13.68 -16.35
C PHE A 214 10.63 15.07 -16.91
N LYS A 215 11.55 16.02 -16.73
CA LYS A 215 11.44 17.38 -17.29
C LYS A 215 11.33 17.41 -18.80
N ILE A 216 11.96 16.47 -19.51
CA ILE A 216 11.88 16.39 -20.98
C ILE A 216 10.61 15.69 -21.48
N GLN A 217 9.78 15.14 -20.59
CA GLN A 217 8.49 14.56 -20.94
C GLN A 217 7.44 15.68 -21.01
N ASP A 218 7.53 16.48 -22.07
CA ASP A 218 6.79 17.72 -22.32
C ASP A 218 5.26 17.59 -22.52
N SER A 219 4.69 16.40 -22.30
CA SER A 219 3.26 16.16 -22.40
C SER A 219 2.79 15.11 -21.41
N PHE A 220 1.51 15.20 -21.03
CA PHE A 220 0.87 14.19 -20.18
C PHE A 220 1.03 12.77 -20.75
N ASP A 221 0.90 12.58 -22.06
CA ASP A 221 1.04 11.26 -22.68
C ASP A 221 2.46 10.69 -22.59
N LYS A 222 3.49 11.52 -22.83
CA LYS A 222 4.88 11.08 -22.67
C LYS A 222 5.21 10.76 -21.21
N LEU A 223 4.74 11.58 -20.28
CA LEU A 223 4.92 11.38 -18.85
C LEU A 223 4.20 10.12 -18.36
N ARG A 224 2.96 9.93 -18.81
CA ARG A 224 2.15 8.73 -18.56
C ARG A 224 2.83 7.46 -19.09
N LEU A 225 3.35 7.47 -20.32
CA LEU A 225 4.10 6.33 -20.86
C LEU A 225 5.42 6.06 -20.12
N SER A 226 5.99 7.07 -19.48
CA SER A 226 7.18 6.95 -18.64
C SER A 226 6.89 6.47 -17.20
N THR A 227 5.61 6.36 -16.81
CA THR A 227 5.20 5.93 -15.45
C THR A 227 5.86 4.64 -14.98
N PRO A 228 5.95 3.56 -15.80
CA PRO A 228 6.58 2.30 -15.37
C PRO A 228 8.07 2.43 -15.02
N LYS A 229 8.73 3.54 -15.37
CA LYS A 229 10.11 3.82 -15.00
C LYS A 229 10.24 4.34 -13.56
N LEU A 230 9.15 4.84 -12.98
CA LEU A 230 9.11 5.34 -11.61
C LEU A 230 8.50 4.32 -10.65
N PHE A 231 7.37 3.72 -11.04
CA PHE A 231 6.65 2.75 -10.23
C PHE A 231 5.83 1.78 -11.09
N GLU A 232 5.55 0.62 -10.52
CA GLU A 232 4.64 -0.38 -11.08
C GLU A 232 3.37 -0.44 -10.24
N TYR A 233 2.19 -0.48 -10.88
CA TYR A 233 0.94 -0.76 -10.19
C TYR A 233 0.37 -2.10 -10.64
N THR A 234 -0.09 -2.88 -9.66
CA THR A 234 -0.73 -4.17 -9.93
C THR A 234 -2.12 -4.22 -9.32
N TYR A 235 -3.12 -4.45 -10.17
CA TYR A 235 -4.52 -4.62 -9.80
C TYR A 235 -4.73 -5.84 -8.89
N ARG A 236 -5.67 -5.73 -7.94
CA ARG A 236 -6.04 -6.81 -7.01
C ARG A 236 -7.56 -6.95 -6.84
N ASP A 237 -8.34 -6.48 -7.81
CA ASP A 237 -9.81 -6.41 -7.77
C ASP A 237 -10.47 -7.79 -7.51
N THR A 238 -9.87 -8.89 -7.95
CA THR A 238 -10.50 -10.22 -8.02
C THR A 238 -10.24 -11.18 -6.86
N TRP A 239 -9.46 -10.79 -5.85
CA TRP A 239 -9.04 -11.75 -4.81
C TRP A 239 -10.14 -11.98 -3.78
N THR A 240 -10.48 -13.25 -3.53
CA THR A 240 -11.60 -13.66 -2.66
C THR A 240 -11.16 -13.89 -1.23
N THR A 241 -12.12 -13.87 -0.30
CA THR A 241 -11.91 -14.22 1.12
C THR A 241 -11.40 -15.66 1.31
N GLU A 242 -11.65 -16.57 0.36
CA GLU A 242 -11.26 -17.98 0.47
C GLU A 242 -9.83 -18.26 -0.01
N ASP A 243 -9.27 -17.43 -0.90
CA ASP A 243 -7.87 -17.50 -1.34
C ASP A 243 -6.86 -17.18 -0.21
N MET A 244 -7.41 -16.87 0.97
CA MET A 244 -6.75 -16.50 2.22
C MET A 244 -6.80 -17.61 3.29
N ALA A 245 -7.38 -18.77 2.98
CA ALA A 245 -7.85 -19.71 4.01
C ALA A 245 -6.83 -20.74 4.53
N ASP A 246 -5.67 -20.96 3.90
CA ASP A 246 -4.72 -22.00 4.35
C ASP A 246 -3.52 -21.39 5.10
N GLY A 247 -3.48 -21.60 6.43
CA GLY A 247 -2.33 -21.37 7.33
C GLY A 247 -1.89 -19.93 7.62
N VAL A 248 -2.39 -18.95 6.89
CA VAL A 248 -1.86 -17.57 6.74
C VAL A 248 -2.69 -16.55 7.58
N ARG A 249 -3.24 -17.01 8.70
CA ARG A 249 -4.54 -16.56 9.24
C ARG A 249 -4.60 -15.35 10.18
N GLU A 250 -3.56 -14.53 10.35
CA GLU A 250 -3.67 -13.36 11.23
C GLU A 250 -3.46 -12.00 10.56
N LEU A 251 -2.77 -11.92 9.42
CA LEU A 251 -2.16 -10.63 9.00
C LEU A 251 -2.28 -10.25 7.53
N PHE A 252 -2.70 -11.20 6.70
CA PHE A 252 -2.36 -11.13 5.29
C PHE A 252 -3.22 -10.21 4.43
N ASN A 253 -4.22 -9.53 4.99
CA ASN A 253 -5.04 -8.59 4.23
C ASN A 253 -5.81 -7.65 5.16
N GLN A 254 -5.14 -6.62 5.66
CA GLN A 254 -5.83 -5.42 6.17
C GLN A 254 -6.50 -4.71 4.98
N LYS A 255 -7.67 -5.25 4.61
CA LYS A 255 -8.75 -4.70 3.75
C LYS A 255 -8.49 -4.42 2.27
N LEU A 256 -8.29 -5.50 1.52
CA LEU A 256 -8.43 -5.54 0.05
C LEU A 256 -9.68 -6.36 -0.42
N LEU A 257 -10.90 -6.15 0.09
CA LEU A 257 -12.14 -6.92 -0.26
C LEU A 257 -13.36 -5.99 -0.52
N PRO A 258 -14.54 -6.41 -1.07
CA PRO A 258 -15.00 -7.42 -2.08
C PRO A 258 -15.78 -6.74 -3.27
N PRO A 259 -16.53 -7.42 -4.20
CA PRO A 259 -16.80 -8.86 -4.37
C PRO A 259 -16.48 -9.47 -5.76
N PHE A 260 -16.05 -10.75 -5.77
CA PHE A 260 -16.62 -11.84 -6.59
C PHE A 260 -16.31 -13.18 -5.89
N ARG A 261 -17.14 -14.22 -6.11
CA ARG A 261 -16.95 -15.57 -5.55
C ARG A 261 -16.08 -16.41 -6.49
N ARG A 262 -15.23 -17.26 -5.90
CA ARG A 262 -14.21 -18.14 -6.48
C ARG A 262 -14.63 -19.01 -7.69
N PHE A 263 -15.92 -19.24 -7.93
CA PHE A 263 -16.38 -20.38 -8.73
C PHE A 263 -16.25 -20.25 -10.27
N HIS A 264 -15.34 -19.42 -10.79
CA HIS A 264 -15.08 -19.27 -12.24
C HIS A 264 -13.57 -19.26 -12.59
N THR A 265 -12.69 -19.86 -11.78
CA THR A 265 -11.22 -19.71 -11.91
C THR A 265 -10.48 -20.82 -12.66
N ASP A 266 -11.15 -21.88 -13.13
CA ASP A 266 -10.46 -22.96 -13.84
C ASP A 266 -9.88 -22.45 -15.17
N GLY A 267 -8.54 -22.40 -15.25
CA GLY A 267 -7.79 -21.89 -16.40
C GLY A 267 -7.44 -20.39 -16.36
N ALA A 268 -7.89 -19.64 -15.35
CA ALA A 268 -7.56 -18.22 -15.21
C ALA A 268 -6.11 -18.02 -14.72
N MET A 269 -5.33 -17.17 -15.41
CA MET A 269 -3.97 -16.80 -15.02
C MET A 269 -3.90 -15.35 -14.55
N ALA A 270 -3.43 -15.14 -13.32
CA ALA A 270 -3.03 -13.81 -12.85
C ALA A 270 -1.70 -13.37 -13.51
N PRO A 271 -1.55 -12.10 -13.93
CA PRO A 271 -2.50 -10.99 -13.77
C PRO A 271 -3.49 -10.81 -14.94
N TYR A 272 -3.43 -11.67 -15.97
CA TYR A 272 -4.06 -11.45 -17.27
C TYR A 272 -5.59 -11.65 -17.27
N ASP A 273 -6.09 -12.71 -16.63
CA ASP A 273 -7.53 -13.02 -16.54
C ASP A 273 -8.21 -12.31 -15.36
N GLN A 274 -7.83 -11.07 -15.10
CA GLN A 274 -8.39 -10.25 -14.02
C GLN A 274 -9.20 -9.09 -14.59
N ASP A 275 -10.33 -8.82 -13.96
CA ASP A 275 -11.10 -7.61 -14.23
C ASP A 275 -10.45 -6.42 -13.52
N TRP A 276 -9.80 -5.55 -14.29
CA TRP A 276 -9.07 -4.39 -13.77
C TRP A 276 -10.03 -3.21 -13.63
N VAL A 277 -10.81 -3.16 -12.55
CA VAL A 277 -11.58 -1.94 -12.21
C VAL A 277 -10.67 -0.93 -11.54
N GLY A 278 -9.74 -1.36 -10.69
CA GLY A 278 -8.74 -0.54 -10.03
C GLY A 278 -9.21 0.15 -8.75
N LEU A 279 -10.25 -0.36 -8.09
CA LEU A 279 -10.62 0.12 -6.74
C LEU A 279 -9.62 -0.35 -5.69
N LYS A 280 -8.89 -1.43 -5.99
CA LYS A 280 -7.81 -1.94 -5.15
C LYS A 280 -6.62 -2.47 -5.96
N GLY A 281 -5.43 -2.24 -5.42
CA GLY A 281 -4.18 -2.75 -5.95
C GLY A 281 -3.01 -2.37 -5.06
N HIS A 282 -1.80 -2.43 -5.61
CA HIS A 282 -0.60 -2.02 -4.88
C HIS A 282 0.44 -1.47 -5.83
N ILE A 283 1.21 -0.51 -5.34
CA ILE A 283 2.29 0.17 -6.03
C ILE A 283 3.62 -0.38 -5.52
N LYS A 284 4.56 -0.61 -6.43
CA LYS A 284 5.95 -0.88 -6.15
C LYS A 284 6.80 0.24 -6.73
N PHE A 285 7.57 0.91 -5.88
CA PHE A 285 8.48 1.99 -6.31
C PHE A 285 9.85 1.40 -6.68
N ASN A 286 9.92 0.85 -7.89
CA ASN A 286 11.13 0.32 -8.48
C ASN A 286 11.62 1.28 -9.57
N ILE A 287 12.43 2.23 -9.16
CA ILE A 287 12.89 3.33 -10.02
C ILE A 287 13.95 2.77 -10.95
N ALA A 288 13.70 2.87 -12.26
CA ALA A 288 14.58 2.34 -13.29
C ALA A 288 15.94 3.06 -13.27
N GLU A 289 17.01 2.34 -13.58
CA GLU A 289 18.39 2.83 -13.48
C GLU A 289 18.64 4.03 -14.41
N GLU A 290 17.96 4.10 -15.55
CA GLU A 290 18.07 5.23 -16.48
C GLU A 290 17.41 6.53 -15.98
N VAL A 291 16.61 6.48 -14.90
CA VAL A 291 15.93 7.66 -14.36
C VAL A 291 16.85 8.38 -13.38
N ASP A 292 17.49 9.44 -13.90
CA ASP A 292 18.41 10.31 -13.16
C ASP A 292 19.41 9.53 -12.29
N PRO A 293 20.25 8.66 -12.88
CA PRO A 293 21.20 7.86 -12.12
C PRO A 293 22.18 8.77 -11.37
N ILE A 294 22.47 8.40 -10.13
CA ILE A 294 23.48 9.07 -9.31
C ILE A 294 24.65 8.13 -9.13
N TYR A 295 25.70 8.39 -9.92
CA TYR A 295 26.98 7.69 -9.88
C TYR A 295 28.01 8.39 -9.01
N ASP A 296 27.75 9.64 -8.60
CA ASP A 296 28.60 10.36 -7.65
C ASP A 296 28.56 9.62 -6.31
N GLY A 297 29.73 9.47 -5.67
CA GLY A 297 29.81 8.90 -4.33
C GLY A 297 28.94 9.68 -3.33
N TRP A 298 28.35 8.96 -2.38
CA TRP A 298 27.49 9.56 -1.37
C TRP A 298 28.22 10.67 -0.59
N PRO A 299 27.67 11.90 -0.48
CA PRO A 299 28.38 13.06 0.06
C PRO A 299 28.56 13.06 1.58
N VAL A 300 28.02 12.08 2.31
CA VAL A 300 28.19 11.96 3.76
C VAL A 300 29.11 10.76 4.04
N PRO A 301 30.26 10.97 4.71
CA PRO A 301 31.14 9.85 5.08
C PRO A 301 30.44 8.87 6.03
N LEU A 302 30.71 7.59 5.87
CA LEU A 302 30.33 6.54 6.82
C LEU A 302 31.09 6.70 8.14
N ARG A 303 30.74 5.95 9.19
CA ARG A 303 31.43 6.03 10.50
C ARG A 303 32.93 5.79 10.41
N ASN A 304 33.36 4.93 9.49
CA ASN A 304 34.78 4.62 9.24
C ASN A 304 35.49 5.64 8.34
N GLY A 305 34.81 6.72 7.93
CA GLY A 305 35.33 7.75 7.03
C GLY A 305 35.32 7.38 5.55
N ALA A 306 34.86 6.18 5.18
CA ALA A 306 34.73 5.78 3.78
C ALA A 306 33.54 6.46 3.09
N THR A 307 33.62 6.57 1.77
CA THR A 307 32.52 7.02 0.92
C THR A 307 31.64 5.83 0.55
N TYR A 308 30.33 5.93 0.80
CA TYR A 308 29.37 4.94 0.31
C TYR A 308 29.31 5.01 -1.22
N SER A 309 29.52 3.86 -1.88
CA SER A 309 29.83 3.77 -3.31
C SER A 309 28.80 3.03 -4.14
N ARG A 310 27.75 2.47 -3.54
CA ARG A 310 26.66 1.85 -4.32
C ARG A 310 25.88 2.94 -5.04
N SER A 311 25.46 2.64 -6.26
CA SER A 311 24.60 3.53 -7.03
C SER A 311 23.31 3.83 -6.26
N SER A 312 22.72 4.98 -6.54
CA SER A 312 21.39 5.33 -6.05
C SER A 312 20.56 5.93 -7.20
N ASN A 313 19.26 5.72 -7.16
CA ASN A 313 18.31 6.23 -8.17
C ASN A 313 17.50 7.37 -7.55
N LEU A 314 16.98 8.33 -8.32
CA LEU A 314 16.04 9.39 -7.87
C LEU A 314 15.21 9.07 -6.59
N LEU A 315 15.06 10.00 -5.64
CA LEU A 315 14.00 9.92 -4.61
C LEU A 315 12.85 10.86 -5.01
N PRO A 316 11.77 10.36 -5.63
CA PRO A 316 10.78 11.23 -6.26
C PRO A 316 9.82 11.89 -5.28
N TYR A 317 9.58 13.19 -5.49
CA TYR A 317 8.36 13.88 -5.10
C TYR A 317 7.54 14.19 -6.35
N PHE A 318 6.32 13.66 -6.42
CA PHE A 318 5.46 13.74 -7.60
C PHE A 318 3.99 13.68 -7.22
N TYR A 319 3.11 13.89 -8.19
CA TYR A 319 1.68 13.69 -8.02
C TYR A 319 1.23 12.43 -8.77
N LEU A 320 0.54 11.53 -8.06
CA LEU A 320 -0.10 10.34 -8.61
C LEU A 320 -1.45 10.73 -9.20
N ALA A 321 -1.56 10.72 -10.53
CA ALA A 321 -2.84 10.88 -11.21
C ALA A 321 -3.66 9.60 -11.07
N VAL A 322 -4.82 9.70 -10.43
CA VAL A 322 -5.83 8.64 -10.35
C VAL A 322 -6.99 9.06 -11.23
N ARG A 323 -7.21 8.32 -12.32
CA ARG A 323 -8.16 8.66 -13.38
C ARG A 323 -9.21 7.56 -13.49
N ILE A 324 -10.43 7.84 -13.04
CA ILE A 324 -11.55 6.93 -13.26
C ILE A 324 -12.10 7.20 -14.66
N MET A 325 -11.98 6.20 -15.53
CA MET A 325 -12.40 6.30 -16.92
C MET A 325 -13.52 5.31 -17.21
N LYS A 326 -14.39 5.70 -18.14
CA LYS A 326 -15.54 4.91 -18.62
C LYS A 326 -15.44 4.69 -20.12
N CYS A 327 -15.75 3.49 -20.58
CA CYS A 327 -15.92 3.17 -22.00
C CYS A 327 -17.30 2.54 -22.26
N ASP A 328 -17.62 2.36 -23.53
CA ASP A 328 -18.83 1.64 -23.92
C ASP A 328 -18.71 0.14 -23.57
N LYS A 329 -19.83 -0.50 -23.29
CA LYS A 329 -19.87 -1.93 -22.95
C LYS A 329 -19.20 -2.79 -24.02
N GLY A 330 -18.34 -3.71 -23.60
CA GLY A 330 -17.57 -4.58 -24.49
C GLY A 330 -16.31 -3.92 -25.10
N LYS A 331 -15.99 -2.68 -24.73
CA LYS A 331 -14.79 -1.97 -25.21
C LYS A 331 -13.63 -1.94 -24.20
N LYS A 332 -13.82 -2.46 -22.99
CA LYS A 332 -12.78 -2.49 -21.95
C LYS A 332 -11.61 -3.44 -22.28
N THR A 333 -11.91 -4.68 -22.68
CA THR A 333 -10.92 -5.74 -22.93
C THR A 333 -10.63 -5.87 -24.43
N LEU A 334 -9.68 -5.08 -24.93
CA LEU A 334 -9.30 -5.08 -26.36
C LEU A 334 -7.82 -5.42 -26.60
N THR A 335 -7.01 -5.52 -25.55
CA THR A 335 -5.58 -5.87 -25.68
C THR A 335 -5.47 -7.37 -25.90
N PRO A 336 -4.79 -7.87 -26.96
CA PRO A 336 -4.61 -9.32 -27.14
C PRO A 336 -3.93 -9.98 -25.93
N MET A 337 -4.36 -11.19 -25.57
CA MET A 337 -3.73 -12.00 -24.54
C MET A 337 -2.25 -12.22 -24.86
N PRO A 338 -1.32 -11.89 -23.94
CA PRO A 338 0.09 -12.17 -24.14
C PRO A 338 0.36 -13.68 -24.32
N LEU A 339 1.36 -13.99 -25.13
CA LEU A 339 1.81 -15.36 -25.35
C LEU A 339 3.02 -15.67 -24.46
N GLY A 340 3.08 -16.91 -23.98
CA GLY A 340 4.26 -17.45 -23.31
C GLY A 340 5.40 -17.72 -24.29
N SER A 341 6.56 -18.12 -23.77
CA SER A 341 7.73 -18.48 -24.58
C SER A 341 7.48 -19.68 -25.50
N ASP A 342 6.47 -20.50 -25.20
CA ASP A 342 6.02 -21.64 -26.01
C ASP A 342 4.97 -21.26 -27.08
N GLY A 343 4.66 -19.96 -27.21
CA GLY A 343 3.71 -19.44 -28.19
C GLY A 343 2.23 -19.64 -27.81
N ARG A 344 1.93 -20.18 -26.62
CA ARG A 344 0.56 -20.37 -26.14
C ARG A 344 0.07 -19.15 -25.34
N PRO A 345 -1.25 -18.85 -25.35
CA PRO A 345 -1.81 -17.81 -24.49
C PRO A 345 -1.48 -18.05 -23.02
N LEU A 346 -1.06 -16.99 -22.32
CA LEU A 346 -0.77 -17.09 -20.88
C LEU A 346 -2.05 -17.25 -20.06
N GLY A 347 -3.18 -16.71 -20.51
CA GLY A 347 -4.48 -16.84 -19.83
C GLY A 347 -5.55 -17.48 -20.71
N ALA A 348 -6.72 -17.71 -20.10
CA ALA A 348 -7.88 -18.28 -20.78
C ALA A 348 -8.60 -17.28 -21.70
N SER A 349 -8.54 -15.98 -21.38
CA SER A 349 -9.23 -14.94 -22.15
C SER A 349 -8.52 -14.65 -23.47
N LYS A 350 -9.27 -14.31 -24.52
CA LYS A 350 -8.69 -13.87 -25.80
C LYS A 350 -8.10 -12.45 -25.72
N TYR A 351 -8.73 -11.60 -24.92
CA TYR A 351 -8.35 -10.21 -24.72
C TYR A 351 -8.27 -9.92 -23.22
N VAL A 352 -7.42 -8.95 -22.87
CA VAL A 352 -7.19 -8.48 -21.51
C VAL A 352 -7.44 -6.96 -21.44
N CYS A 353 -7.57 -6.45 -20.21
CA CYS A 353 -7.69 -5.03 -19.95
C CYS A 353 -6.40 -4.28 -20.37
N ALA A 354 -6.50 -2.96 -20.57
CA ALA A 354 -5.35 -2.12 -20.86
C ALA A 354 -4.53 -1.86 -19.58
N PRO A 355 -3.19 -1.82 -19.61
CA PRO A 355 -2.40 -1.67 -18.39
C PRO A 355 -2.66 -0.33 -17.72
N TYR A 356 -2.38 -0.24 -16.41
CA TYR A 356 -2.77 0.87 -15.53
C TYR A 356 -2.36 2.27 -15.99
N TYR A 357 -1.30 2.38 -16.78
CA TYR A 357 -0.81 3.65 -17.30
C TYR A 357 -1.15 3.86 -18.78
N ASN A 358 -1.63 2.85 -19.52
CA ASN A 358 -1.79 2.95 -20.98
C ASN A 358 -3.18 2.51 -21.46
N PRO A 359 -4.22 3.37 -21.29
CA PRO A 359 -5.55 3.09 -21.81
C PRO A 359 -5.50 2.81 -23.32
N ASN A 360 -6.22 1.78 -23.77
CA ASN A 360 -6.32 1.46 -25.19
C ASN A 360 -7.19 2.52 -25.91
N PRO A 361 -6.67 3.25 -26.92
CA PRO A 361 -7.44 4.29 -27.61
C PRO A 361 -8.72 3.76 -28.28
N GLN A 362 -8.72 2.51 -28.74
CA GLN A 362 -9.89 1.88 -29.39
C GLN A 362 -11.06 1.64 -28.44
N SER A 363 -10.80 1.69 -27.12
CA SER A 363 -11.85 1.59 -26.12
C SER A 363 -12.74 2.84 -26.07
N GLY A 364 -12.29 3.98 -26.60
CA GLY A 364 -13.04 5.23 -26.53
C GLY A 364 -13.21 5.75 -25.10
N TRP A 365 -12.20 5.54 -24.25
CA TRP A 365 -12.21 5.94 -22.85
C TRP A 365 -12.53 7.43 -22.67
N LYS A 366 -13.51 7.71 -21.82
CA LYS A 366 -13.85 9.06 -21.34
C LYS A 366 -13.42 9.18 -19.89
N GLU A 367 -12.68 10.23 -19.56
CA GLU A 367 -12.31 10.53 -18.18
C GLU A 367 -13.52 11.08 -17.44
N MET A 368 -13.95 10.36 -16.40
CA MET A 368 -15.06 10.80 -15.55
C MET A 368 -14.53 11.67 -14.41
N ILE A 369 -13.48 11.20 -13.74
CA ILE A 369 -12.90 11.86 -12.57
C ILE A 369 -11.38 11.74 -12.68
N ARG A 370 -10.67 12.83 -12.36
CA ARG A 370 -9.22 12.82 -12.11
C ARG A 370 -8.90 13.59 -10.84
N PHE A 371 -8.08 13.00 -9.99
CA PHE A 371 -7.44 13.68 -8.87
C PHE A 371 -5.96 13.31 -8.81
N ASN A 372 -5.16 14.21 -8.26
CA ASN A 372 -3.71 14.07 -8.24
C ASN A 372 -3.23 14.08 -6.78
N ILE A 373 -2.67 12.97 -6.32
CA ILE A 373 -2.27 12.81 -4.91
C ILE A 373 -0.77 13.11 -4.76
N PRO A 374 -0.35 14.03 -3.87
CA PRO A 374 1.06 14.28 -3.63
C PRO A 374 1.72 13.10 -2.91
N LEU A 375 2.76 12.50 -3.52
CA LEU A 375 3.53 11.38 -3.00
C LEU A 375 5.01 11.75 -2.93
N LYS A 376 5.67 11.39 -1.84
CA LYS A 376 7.11 11.48 -1.70
C LYS A 376 7.72 10.14 -1.30
N VAL A 377 8.51 9.56 -2.20
CA VAL A 377 9.41 8.46 -1.86
C VAL A 377 10.64 9.09 -1.22
N TYR A 378 10.70 9.06 0.11
CA TYR A 378 11.70 9.81 0.84
C TYR A 378 12.92 8.99 1.22
N THR A 379 12.85 7.65 1.09
CA THR A 379 13.98 6.74 1.25
C THR A 379 13.72 5.45 0.48
N ASN A 380 14.76 4.69 0.12
CA ASN A 380 14.65 3.46 -0.66
C ASN A 380 15.57 2.37 -0.12
N THR A 381 15.06 1.15 0.09
CA THR A 381 15.87 0.04 0.63
C THR A 381 17.05 -0.37 -0.26
N TYR A 382 17.10 0.08 -1.52
CA TYR A 382 18.29 -0.07 -2.37
C TYR A 382 19.50 0.75 -1.87
N ASP A 383 19.25 1.81 -1.10
CA ASP A 383 20.24 2.76 -0.58
C ASP A 383 20.94 2.33 0.72
N THR A 384 20.81 1.06 1.11
CA THR A 384 21.48 0.50 2.29
C THR A 384 22.22 -0.78 1.92
N ASP A 385 23.42 -0.97 2.48
CA ASP A 385 24.11 -2.25 2.45
C ASP A 385 23.56 -3.19 3.53
N PRO A 386 22.78 -4.22 3.15
CA PRO A 386 22.21 -5.12 4.14
C PRO A 386 23.26 -6.01 4.84
N THR A 387 24.48 -6.10 4.31
CA THR A 387 25.56 -6.94 4.84
C THR A 387 26.45 -6.21 5.85
N ASN A 388 26.55 -4.89 5.72
CA ASN A 388 27.34 -4.05 6.62
C ASN A 388 26.68 -2.67 6.77
N PRO A 389 25.51 -2.60 7.43
CA PRO A 389 24.73 -1.37 7.48
C PRO A 389 25.42 -0.32 8.35
N ASP A 390 25.43 0.92 7.86
CA ASP A 390 25.96 2.08 8.58
C ASP A 390 24.88 3.17 8.69
N PRO A 391 24.69 3.81 9.87
CA PRO A 391 23.67 4.85 10.05
C PRO A 391 23.81 6.05 9.12
N TYR A 392 24.98 6.31 8.55
CA TYR A 392 25.20 7.42 7.62
C TYR A 392 25.02 7.04 6.15
N GLU A 393 24.60 5.80 5.86
CA GLU A 393 24.14 5.42 4.52
C GLU A 393 22.95 6.27 4.07
N PRO A 394 22.75 6.43 2.74
CA PRO A 394 21.67 7.28 2.24
C PRO A 394 20.28 6.88 2.77
N TYR A 395 20.00 5.59 2.96
CA TYR A 395 18.71 5.13 3.49
C TYR A 395 18.35 5.75 4.85
N TYR A 396 19.22 5.59 5.85
CA TYR A 396 19.00 6.06 7.23
C TYR A 396 19.13 7.57 7.34
N TYR A 397 20.07 8.17 6.59
CA TYR A 397 20.20 9.63 6.51
C TYR A 397 18.90 10.27 6.01
N HIS A 398 18.32 9.72 4.94
CA HIS A 398 17.10 10.23 4.37
C HIS A 398 15.87 9.99 5.22
N LEU A 399 15.77 8.81 5.87
CA LEU A 399 14.75 8.57 6.88
C LEU A 399 14.83 9.58 8.01
N GLY A 400 16.02 9.79 8.58
CA GLY A 400 16.21 10.75 9.67
C GLY A 400 15.88 12.18 9.25
N LYS A 401 16.38 12.61 8.08
CA LYS A 401 16.08 13.93 7.51
C LYS A 401 14.56 14.15 7.35
N GLU A 402 13.82 13.12 6.98
CA GLU A 402 12.37 13.22 6.73
C GLU A 402 11.56 13.53 7.99
N ILE A 403 11.92 12.91 9.10
CA ILE A 403 11.14 12.96 10.35
C ILE A 403 11.84 13.77 11.44
N GLY A 404 13.00 14.36 11.12
CA GLY A 404 13.77 15.24 11.99
C GLY A 404 14.61 14.52 13.05
N LEU A 405 15.16 13.36 12.69
CA LEU A 405 16.13 12.62 13.49
C LEU A 405 17.53 12.73 12.90
N THR A 406 18.54 12.50 13.73
CA THR A 406 19.89 12.20 13.26
C THR A 406 19.92 10.85 12.52
N PRO A 407 20.90 10.61 11.63
CA PRO A 407 21.03 9.31 10.96
C PRO A 407 21.18 8.14 11.95
N GLN A 408 21.85 8.39 13.09
CA GLN A 408 21.98 7.42 14.19
C GLN A 408 20.63 7.06 14.80
N GLU A 409 19.85 8.05 15.21
CA GLU A 409 18.53 7.83 15.82
C GLU A 409 17.57 7.14 14.85
N ALA A 410 17.65 7.47 13.55
CA ALA A 410 16.85 6.81 12.52
C ALA A 410 17.23 5.32 12.37
N TYR A 411 18.53 5.00 12.38
CA TYR A 411 19.02 3.63 12.40
C TYR A 411 18.50 2.86 13.61
N ASP A 412 18.65 3.43 14.81
CA ASP A 412 18.20 2.80 16.06
C ASP A 412 16.67 2.64 16.11
N ALA A 413 15.92 3.57 15.54
CA ALA A 413 14.46 3.48 15.46
C ALA A 413 13.98 2.33 14.58
N ILE A 414 14.71 2.00 13.50
CA ILE A 414 14.36 0.87 12.63
C ILE A 414 14.67 -0.47 13.30
N LEU A 415 15.78 -0.56 14.05
CA LEU A 415 16.14 -1.77 14.79
C LEU A 415 15.06 -2.21 15.78
N ASN A 416 14.30 -1.24 16.29
CA ASN A 416 13.22 -1.47 17.25
C ASN A 416 11.89 -1.90 16.59
N VAL A 417 11.79 -1.91 15.26
CA VAL A 417 10.65 -2.50 14.55
C VAL A 417 10.92 -3.99 14.39
N THR A 418 10.13 -4.85 15.05
CA THR A 418 10.32 -6.31 15.05
C THR A 418 10.32 -6.87 13.62
N THR A 419 11.50 -7.23 13.11
CA THR A 419 11.66 -7.96 11.86
C THR A 419 11.68 -9.45 12.12
N HIS A 420 10.56 -10.13 11.93
CA HIS A 420 10.52 -11.59 11.94
C HIS A 420 11.05 -12.12 10.59
N GLY A 421 12.35 -12.40 10.53
CA GLY A 421 12.99 -13.03 9.37
C GLY A 421 14.52 -12.96 9.44
N SER A 422 15.21 -14.06 9.14
CA SER A 422 16.67 -14.12 9.13
C SER A 422 17.25 -13.51 7.85
N GLY A 423 17.90 -12.35 7.97
CA GLY A 423 18.82 -11.79 6.96
C GLY A 423 18.26 -10.61 6.18
N GLY A 424 18.80 -9.42 6.47
CA GLY A 424 18.60 -8.18 5.69
C GLY A 424 17.68 -7.17 6.37
N PHE A 425 18.27 -6.10 6.90
CA PHE A 425 17.52 -4.96 7.44
C PHE A 425 16.55 -4.40 6.40
N GLY A 426 15.28 -4.21 6.78
CA GLY A 426 14.24 -3.63 5.95
C GLY A 426 13.40 -4.61 5.13
N ALA A 427 13.71 -5.91 5.13
CA ALA A 427 12.85 -6.94 4.57
C ALA A 427 12.24 -7.77 5.73
N TRP A 428 10.97 -8.16 5.61
CA TRP A 428 10.27 -9.05 6.55
C TRP A 428 9.87 -8.39 7.89
N PHE A 429 8.75 -7.67 7.86
CA PHE A 429 7.93 -7.46 9.06
C PHE A 429 6.84 -8.53 9.02
N LEU A 430 7.08 -9.70 9.64
CA LEU A 430 5.96 -10.57 10.03
C LEU A 430 5.46 -10.13 11.39
#